data_AF-A0A842HFX2-F1
#
_entry.id   AF-A0A842HFX2-F1
#
_cell.length_a   1.000
_cell.length_b   1.000
_cell.length_c   1.000
_cell.angle_alpha   90.00
_cell.angle_beta   90.00
_cell.angle_gamma   90.00
#
_symmetry.space_group_name_H-M   'P 1'
#
loop_
_entity.id
_entity.type
_entity.pdbx_description
1 polymer ?
#
loop_
_entity_poly.entity_id
_entity_poly.type
_entity_poly.pdbx_seq_one_letter_code
_entity_poly.pdbx_strand_id
1 'polypeptide(L)'
;MKRSRILYTVAGALLLPGVAPLLAQPYSAGLSDNRNPYDAPIPGFVGPGGEGKVNDLEGYENENGATWVNPIFLSWADTVVDYSPALGTHSDGSSVVDPYWQFSGETLGPVTGDNFAVASLGDLDTAAIEAGIEPGSLTISFSKPIRNFSGADFAVFENGFVSNYNTGGTGIGGVWAELAYVEVSSNGRDFARFPSVSLIPSPVGPYGSVDPGNIYNLAGKHVNAYGDSWGTPFDLQDLANHELVLNGTVDLDDITCVRLVDVPGSGDFLDSLGNPIYDGWVTWGSGGADIEAVGALGQSLSYEEWNGGRGLSRDDDSDGDGWTNFAEYALRLDPLARDGYGITRLERDSDGSVHFVFPRDERNTSVAYIIESRTDLSQAGTWVEAARFGPYLATSIDSDVFAAYATASVARQASIGVLQEVRVKLASASVLSTPRYFRLRLEEVY
;
A
#
# COMPACT_ATOMS: atom_id res chain seq x y z
N MET A 1 -2.82 60.18 5.63
CA MET A 1 -3.38 59.57 6.85
C MET A 1 -4.09 58.29 6.47
N LYS A 2 -3.81 57.22 7.21
CA LYS A 2 -4.09 55.81 6.91
C LYS A 2 -5.59 55.52 6.77
N ARG A 3 -5.99 54.82 5.71
CA ARG A 3 -7.21 54.00 5.70
C ARG A 3 -6.77 52.54 5.62
N SER A 4 -6.98 51.84 6.73
CA SER A 4 -6.71 50.41 6.92
C SER A 4 -7.53 49.57 5.93
N ARG A 5 -6.85 48.85 5.04
CA ARG A 5 -7.42 47.66 4.42
C ARG A 5 -7.16 46.49 5.36
N ILE A 6 -8.23 45.92 5.89
CA ILE A 6 -8.19 44.64 6.60
C ILE A 6 -7.93 43.59 5.51
N LEU A 7 -6.70 43.10 5.46
CA LEU A 7 -6.34 41.89 4.75
C LEU A 7 -6.92 40.74 5.57
N TYR A 8 -7.97 40.07 5.08
CA TYR A 8 -8.24 38.71 5.52
C TYR A 8 -7.28 37.82 4.76
N THR A 9 -6.08 37.64 5.32
CA THR A 9 -5.24 36.49 4.97
C THR A 9 -6.01 35.26 5.44
N VAL A 10 -6.65 34.54 4.51
CA VAL A 10 -7.00 33.15 4.78
C VAL A 10 -5.67 32.43 4.83
N ALA A 11 -5.13 32.31 6.05
CA ALA A 11 -4.14 31.31 6.34
C ALA A 11 -4.80 29.98 5.98
N GLY A 12 -4.40 29.39 4.86
CA GLY A 12 -4.60 27.97 4.66
C GLY A 12 -3.94 27.31 5.86
N ALA A 13 -4.75 26.79 6.77
CA ALA A 13 -4.26 25.86 7.74
C ALA A 13 -3.71 24.70 6.90
N LEU A 14 -2.39 24.56 6.86
CA LEU A 14 -1.81 23.23 6.89
C LEU A 14 -2.49 22.59 8.09
N LEU A 15 -3.48 21.74 7.83
CA LEU A 15 -3.82 20.70 8.76
C LEU A 15 -2.52 19.91 8.86
N LEU A 16 -1.71 20.26 9.88
CA LEU A 16 -0.85 19.27 10.50
C LEU A 16 -1.72 18.02 10.62
N PRO A 17 -1.25 16.83 10.20
CA PRO A 17 -1.92 15.62 10.62
C PRO A 17 -1.81 15.63 12.15
N GLY A 18 -2.86 16.15 12.78
CA GLY A 18 -3.06 16.02 14.20
C GLY A 18 -3.02 14.53 14.42
N VAL A 19 -2.10 14.10 15.29
CA VAL A 19 -2.03 12.75 15.84
C VAL A 19 -3.46 12.25 15.91
N ALA A 20 -3.81 11.33 14.99
CA ALA A 20 -5.10 10.68 15.06
C ALA A 20 -5.17 10.15 16.48
N PRO A 21 -6.19 10.52 17.28
CA PRO A 21 -6.32 9.91 18.58
C PRO A 21 -6.31 8.42 18.30
N LEU A 22 -5.36 7.72 18.93
CA LEU A 22 -5.21 6.27 18.90
C LEU A 22 -6.46 5.69 19.58
N LEU A 23 -7.59 5.80 18.88
CA LEU A 23 -8.86 5.26 19.28
C LEU A 23 -8.75 3.79 18.94
N ALA A 24 -8.51 2.99 19.98
CA ALA A 24 -8.67 1.55 19.95
C ALA A 24 -10.02 1.23 19.27
N GLN A 25 -9.94 0.76 18.03
CA GLN A 25 -11.04 0.30 17.16
C GLN A 25 -10.44 -0.78 16.24
N PRO A 26 -11.25 -1.75 15.78
CA PRO A 26 -10.72 -2.87 15.03
C PRO A 26 -10.00 -2.40 13.77
N TYR A 27 -8.70 -2.69 13.70
CA TYR A 27 -7.79 -2.23 12.66
C TYR A 27 -8.02 -2.95 11.33
N SER A 28 -8.48 -4.20 11.31
CA SER A 28 -8.95 -4.91 10.11
C SER A 28 -9.95 -6.02 10.46
N ALA A 29 -10.31 -6.89 9.50
CA ALA A 29 -11.00 -8.16 9.77
C ALA A 29 -10.21 -9.37 9.21
N GLY A 30 -10.51 -10.57 9.74
CA GLY A 30 -9.82 -11.85 9.45
C GLY A 30 -9.68 -12.26 8.00
N LEU A 31 -10.65 -11.89 7.17
CA LEU A 31 -10.74 -12.28 5.76
C LEU A 31 -11.33 -11.15 4.95
N SER A 32 -10.73 -10.88 3.79
CA SER A 32 -11.35 -10.15 2.67
C SER A 32 -12.12 -8.88 3.05
N ASP A 33 -11.56 -8.04 3.93
CA ASP A 33 -12.14 -6.75 4.31
C ASP A 33 -11.44 -5.60 3.57
N ASN A 34 -11.46 -5.69 2.24
CA ASN A 34 -10.84 -4.70 1.35
C ASN A 34 -11.41 -3.27 1.54
N ARG A 35 -12.56 -3.09 2.19
CA ARG A 35 -13.18 -1.78 2.41
C ARG A 35 -12.98 -1.25 3.82
N ASN A 36 -12.24 -1.94 4.68
CA ASN A 36 -11.92 -1.41 5.99
C ASN A 36 -11.20 -0.06 5.83
N PRO A 37 -11.70 1.05 6.39
CA PRO A 37 -11.00 2.33 6.28
C PRO A 37 -9.64 2.35 7.00
N TYR A 38 -9.33 1.30 7.76
CA TYR A 38 -8.08 1.07 8.46
C TYR A 38 -7.48 -0.26 7.96
N ASP A 39 -6.18 -0.29 7.66
CA ASP A 39 -5.37 -1.51 7.46
C ASP A 39 -6.04 -2.64 6.63
N ALA A 40 -6.78 -2.27 5.57
CA ALA A 40 -7.44 -3.22 4.68
C ALA A 40 -6.40 -4.06 3.93
N PRO A 41 -6.52 -5.40 3.90
CA PRO A 41 -5.55 -6.25 3.24
C PRO A 41 -5.51 -5.98 1.73
N ILE A 42 -4.32 -6.12 1.15
CA ILE A 42 -4.10 -5.97 -0.30
C ILE A 42 -4.04 -7.37 -0.93
N PRO A 43 -4.90 -7.70 -1.91
CA PRO A 43 -4.90 -9.03 -2.50
C PRO A 43 -3.63 -9.24 -3.34
N GLY A 44 -2.96 -10.38 -3.14
CA GLY A 44 -1.82 -10.80 -3.96
C GLY A 44 -2.23 -11.13 -5.39
N PHE A 45 -3.48 -11.57 -5.58
CA PHE A 45 -4.06 -11.93 -6.87
C PHE A 45 -5.37 -11.18 -7.13
N VAL A 46 -5.62 -10.79 -8.38
CA VAL A 46 -6.88 -10.20 -8.83
C VAL A 46 -7.36 -10.85 -10.12
N GLY A 47 -8.65 -10.68 -10.42
CA GLY A 47 -9.24 -11.17 -11.65
C GLY A 47 -10.71 -11.54 -11.47
N PRO A 48 -11.38 -12.00 -12.55
CA PRO A 48 -12.76 -12.48 -12.49
C PRO A 48 -12.95 -13.66 -11.53
N GLY A 49 -11.89 -14.44 -11.24
CA GLY A 49 -11.92 -15.52 -10.25
C GLY A 49 -11.99 -15.07 -8.78
N GLY A 50 -11.95 -13.77 -8.51
CA GLY A 50 -12.04 -13.21 -7.16
C GLY A 50 -10.74 -12.58 -6.68
N GLU A 51 -10.86 -11.58 -5.80
CA GLU A 51 -9.70 -10.95 -5.17
C GLU A 51 -9.10 -11.87 -4.13
N GLY A 52 -7.76 -11.89 -4.09
CA GLY A 52 -6.99 -12.72 -3.18
C GLY A 52 -7.10 -14.21 -3.49
N LYS A 53 -7.71 -14.63 -4.60
CA LYS A 53 -7.80 -16.04 -4.98
C LYS A 53 -6.66 -16.44 -5.91
N VAL A 54 -5.92 -17.47 -5.54
CA VAL A 54 -4.82 -18.02 -6.35
C VAL A 54 -5.40 -18.90 -7.45
N ASN A 55 -4.92 -18.78 -8.69
CA ASN A 55 -5.53 -19.46 -9.84
C ASN A 55 -5.25 -20.98 -9.86
N ASP A 56 -3.97 -21.35 -9.79
CA ASP A 56 -3.47 -22.69 -10.12
C ASP A 56 -2.63 -23.30 -8.96
N LEU A 57 -3.06 -23.10 -7.72
CA LEU A 57 -2.43 -23.76 -6.57
C LEU A 57 -2.94 -25.20 -6.48
N GLU A 58 -2.04 -26.18 -6.49
CA GLU A 58 -2.39 -27.61 -6.46
C GLU A 58 -3.22 -27.95 -5.22
N GLY A 59 -4.41 -28.54 -5.41
CA GLY A 59 -5.34 -28.87 -4.33
C GLY A 59 -6.23 -27.72 -3.85
N TYR A 60 -6.05 -26.52 -4.41
CA TYR A 60 -6.84 -25.31 -4.13
C TYR A 60 -7.20 -24.57 -5.42
N GLU A 61 -7.47 -25.31 -6.49
CA GLU A 61 -7.73 -24.75 -7.82
C GLU A 61 -8.94 -23.79 -7.81
N ASN A 62 -8.80 -22.64 -8.47
CA ASN A 62 -9.89 -21.65 -8.49
C ASN A 62 -10.93 -21.97 -9.57
N GLU A 63 -12.05 -22.55 -9.16
CA GLU A 63 -13.18 -22.85 -10.04
C GLU A 63 -13.95 -21.60 -10.52
N ASN A 64 -13.75 -20.43 -9.88
CA ASN A 64 -14.54 -19.22 -10.14
C ASN A 64 -14.02 -18.38 -11.31
N GLY A 65 -12.89 -18.77 -11.91
CA GLY A 65 -12.31 -18.11 -13.08
C GLY A 65 -10.84 -17.72 -12.88
N ALA A 66 -10.26 -17.14 -13.92
CA ALA A 66 -8.85 -16.77 -13.91
C ALA A 66 -8.53 -15.66 -12.90
N THR A 67 -7.39 -15.78 -12.24
CA THR A 67 -6.74 -14.70 -11.49
C THR A 67 -5.26 -14.62 -11.87
N TRP A 68 -4.64 -13.49 -11.58
CA TRP A 68 -3.23 -13.21 -11.84
C TRP A 68 -2.67 -12.33 -10.72
N VAL A 69 -1.35 -12.33 -10.58
CA VAL A 69 -0.64 -11.48 -9.61
C VAL A 69 -1.10 -10.03 -9.78
N ASN A 70 -1.43 -9.39 -8.68
CA ASN A 70 -2.04 -8.07 -8.67
C ASN A 70 -1.08 -7.02 -9.27
N PRO A 71 -1.44 -6.40 -10.42
CA PRO A 71 -0.57 -5.44 -11.10
C PRO A 71 -0.44 -4.11 -10.35
N ILE A 72 -1.09 -3.94 -9.20
CA ILE A 72 -0.81 -2.80 -8.31
C ILE A 72 0.63 -2.80 -7.81
N PHE A 73 1.22 -3.99 -7.61
CA PHE A 73 2.61 -4.15 -7.21
C PHE A 73 3.50 -3.93 -8.44
N LEU A 74 4.27 -2.86 -8.42
CA LEU A 74 5.16 -2.48 -9.53
C LEU A 74 6.46 -3.28 -9.51
N SER A 75 6.88 -3.71 -8.33
CA SER A 75 7.97 -4.67 -8.17
C SER A 75 7.78 -5.50 -6.90
N TRP A 76 8.61 -6.52 -6.79
CA TRP A 76 8.73 -7.36 -5.61
C TRP A 76 10.16 -7.30 -5.10
N ALA A 77 10.39 -7.70 -3.85
CA ALA A 77 11.74 -7.83 -3.34
C ALA A 77 12.56 -8.75 -4.26
N ASP A 78 13.79 -8.33 -4.58
CA ASP A 78 14.63 -9.02 -5.56
C ASP A 78 15.94 -9.54 -4.97
N THR A 79 16.24 -9.14 -3.73
CA THR A 79 17.48 -9.50 -3.05
C THR A 79 17.24 -9.68 -1.56
N VAL A 80 17.76 -10.77 -0.99
CA VAL A 80 17.96 -10.93 0.46
C VAL A 80 19.31 -10.33 0.81
N VAL A 81 19.29 -9.26 1.60
CA VAL A 81 20.48 -8.56 2.10
C VAL A 81 21.06 -9.30 3.30
N ASP A 82 20.19 -9.75 4.19
CA ASP A 82 20.55 -10.54 5.37
C ASP A 82 19.40 -11.49 5.73
N TYR A 83 19.73 -12.72 6.10
CA TYR A 83 18.79 -13.68 6.66
C TYR A 83 19.45 -14.31 7.88
N SER A 84 18.88 -14.01 9.04
CA SER A 84 19.38 -14.37 10.35
C SER A 84 18.24 -15.00 11.16
N PRO A 85 17.82 -16.24 10.85
CA PRO A 85 16.75 -16.90 11.59
C PRO A 85 17.19 -17.22 13.02
N ALA A 86 16.24 -17.43 13.91
CA ALA A 86 16.53 -17.95 15.24
C ALA A 86 17.20 -19.34 15.12
N LEU A 87 18.31 -19.51 15.86
CA LEU A 87 19.18 -20.67 15.72
C LEU A 87 19.03 -21.61 16.92
N GLY A 88 19.19 -22.90 16.63
CA GLY A 88 19.35 -23.95 17.64
C GLY A 88 18.15 -24.85 17.76
N THR A 89 17.92 -25.33 18.99
CA THR A 89 16.82 -26.23 19.32
C THR A 89 16.08 -25.67 20.52
N HIS A 90 14.76 -25.81 20.53
CA HIS A 90 13.95 -25.54 21.71
C HIS A 90 14.34 -26.48 22.86
N SER A 91 13.86 -26.14 24.06
CA SER A 91 14.12 -26.87 25.30
C SER A 91 13.64 -28.33 25.28
N ASP A 92 12.68 -28.65 24.40
CA ASP A 92 12.18 -30.01 24.18
C ASP A 92 13.00 -30.81 23.16
N GLY A 93 13.99 -30.17 22.53
CA GLY A 93 14.91 -30.75 21.56
C GLY A 93 14.45 -30.65 20.10
N SER A 94 13.30 -30.01 19.82
CA SER A 94 12.87 -29.72 18.45
C SER A 94 13.73 -28.61 17.81
N SER A 95 13.93 -28.65 16.49
CA SER A 95 14.63 -27.57 15.77
C SER A 95 13.80 -26.30 15.82
N VAL A 96 14.45 -25.14 16.02
CA VAL A 96 13.77 -23.84 15.93
C VAL A 96 13.28 -23.57 14.51
N VAL A 97 14.17 -23.73 13.53
CA VAL A 97 13.83 -23.75 12.10
C VAL A 97 14.38 -25.01 11.47
N ASP A 98 13.48 -25.85 10.94
CA ASP A 98 13.91 -27.02 10.18
C ASP A 98 14.57 -26.59 8.86
N PRO A 99 15.64 -27.28 8.38
CA PRO A 99 16.38 -26.87 7.18
C PRO A 99 15.55 -26.70 5.90
N TYR A 100 14.37 -27.32 5.84
CA TYR A 100 13.44 -27.19 4.72
C TYR A 100 12.81 -25.79 4.63
N TRP A 101 12.64 -25.11 5.77
CA TRP A 101 11.99 -23.80 5.89
C TRP A 101 12.98 -22.64 5.94
N GLN A 102 14.28 -22.94 5.87
CA GLN A 102 15.29 -21.91 5.75
C GLN A 102 15.32 -21.35 4.33
N PHE A 103 15.56 -20.04 4.21
CA PHE A 103 15.68 -19.38 2.92
C PHE A 103 16.55 -20.16 1.92
N SER A 104 15.95 -20.55 0.80
CA SER A 104 16.59 -21.23 -0.32
C SER A 104 16.34 -20.54 -1.67
N GLY A 105 15.53 -19.47 -1.65
CA GLY A 105 15.16 -18.63 -2.80
C GLY A 105 13.76 -18.01 -2.68
N GLU A 106 12.94 -18.53 -1.76
CA GLU A 106 11.64 -18.00 -1.31
C GLU A 106 11.78 -16.56 -0.81
N THR A 107 10.70 -15.78 -0.65
CA THR A 107 10.72 -14.31 -0.33
C THR A 107 11.07 -13.39 -1.50
N LEU A 108 11.64 -13.92 -2.59
CA LEU A 108 12.03 -13.15 -3.76
C LEU A 108 11.03 -13.32 -4.91
N GLY A 109 10.71 -12.20 -5.56
CA GLY A 109 9.77 -12.17 -6.68
C GLY A 109 8.30 -12.16 -6.26
N PRO A 110 7.40 -12.36 -7.23
CA PRO A 110 5.96 -12.30 -6.98
C PRO A 110 5.46 -13.32 -5.97
N VAL A 111 4.48 -12.89 -5.17
CA VAL A 111 3.66 -13.80 -4.35
C VAL A 111 3.09 -14.93 -5.21
N THR A 112 3.08 -16.12 -4.65
CA THR A 112 2.56 -17.37 -5.24
C THR A 112 1.27 -17.82 -4.55
N GLY A 113 1.10 -17.46 -3.27
CA GLY A 113 0.04 -17.96 -2.38
C GLY A 113 0.24 -19.41 -1.96
N ASP A 114 1.40 -20.01 -2.26
CA ASP A 114 1.81 -21.31 -1.76
C ASP A 114 2.37 -21.16 -0.35
N ASN A 115 1.63 -21.68 0.63
CA ASN A 115 2.01 -21.61 2.04
C ASN A 115 3.29 -22.42 2.38
N PHE A 116 3.84 -23.16 1.41
CA PHE A 116 5.12 -23.86 1.55
C PHE A 116 6.30 -23.08 0.91
N ALA A 117 6.03 -22.03 0.14
CA ALA A 117 7.05 -21.22 -0.55
C ALA A 117 7.51 -20.04 0.32
N VAL A 118 7.94 -20.33 1.55
CA VAL A 118 8.27 -19.34 2.59
C VAL A 118 9.69 -19.49 3.13
N ALA A 119 10.20 -18.40 3.73
CA ALA A 119 11.37 -18.44 4.60
C ALA A 119 10.95 -18.12 6.04
N SER A 120 11.16 -19.10 6.93
CA SER A 120 10.79 -19.03 8.34
C SER A 120 11.83 -18.25 9.15
N LEU A 121 11.38 -17.35 10.03
CA LEU A 121 12.29 -16.60 10.88
C LEU A 121 12.69 -17.37 12.16
N GLY A 122 11.94 -18.38 12.57
CA GLY A 122 12.19 -19.15 13.78
C GLY A 122 11.66 -18.48 15.04
N ASP A 123 10.98 -19.29 15.87
CA ASP A 123 10.40 -18.84 17.13
C ASP A 123 11.34 -19.09 18.33
N LEU A 124 11.38 -18.18 19.30
CA LEU A 124 12.17 -18.34 20.52
C LEU A 124 11.33 -18.93 21.64
N ASP A 125 11.81 -20.00 22.28
CA ASP A 125 11.19 -20.48 23.53
C ASP A 125 11.58 -19.60 24.74
N THR A 126 10.93 -19.85 25.88
CA THR A 126 11.20 -19.12 27.13
C THR A 126 12.67 -19.13 27.51
N ALA A 127 13.39 -20.26 27.34
CA ALA A 127 14.77 -20.36 27.74
C ALA A 127 15.69 -19.49 26.85
N ALA A 128 15.42 -19.44 25.55
CA ALA A 128 16.14 -18.57 24.62
C ALA A 128 15.86 -17.09 24.88
N ILE A 129 14.60 -16.73 25.15
CA ILE A 129 14.20 -15.36 25.53
C ILE A 129 14.90 -14.93 26.82
N GLU A 130 14.86 -15.76 27.88
CA GLU A 130 15.52 -15.48 29.15
C GLU A 130 17.05 -15.39 29.03
N ALA A 131 17.63 -16.08 28.05
CA ALA A 131 19.05 -16.01 27.73
C ALA A 131 19.46 -14.76 26.94
N GLY A 132 18.48 -13.94 26.49
CA GLY A 132 18.71 -12.73 25.70
C GLY A 132 19.13 -13.03 24.27
N ILE A 133 18.63 -14.13 23.68
CA ILE A 133 18.78 -14.40 22.26
C ILE A 133 17.88 -13.45 21.49
N GLU A 134 18.40 -12.85 20.42
CA GLU A 134 17.64 -11.97 19.54
C GLU A 134 16.71 -12.81 18.63
N PRO A 135 15.48 -12.34 18.35
CA PRO A 135 14.58 -13.00 17.40
C PRO A 135 15.17 -13.10 16.00
N GLY A 136 14.63 -14.03 15.22
CA GLY A 136 14.97 -14.16 13.81
C GLY A 136 14.64 -12.90 13.01
N SER A 137 15.40 -12.66 11.95
CA SER A 137 15.14 -11.53 11.06
C SER A 137 15.53 -11.80 9.61
N LEU A 138 14.84 -11.09 8.71
CA LEU A 138 15.07 -11.08 7.28
C LEU A 138 15.12 -9.63 6.80
N THR A 139 16.21 -9.24 6.15
CA THR A 139 16.35 -7.97 5.46
C THR A 139 16.37 -8.20 3.96
N ILE A 140 15.44 -7.57 3.26
CA ILE A 140 15.30 -7.62 1.80
C ILE A 140 15.47 -6.24 1.19
N SER A 141 15.83 -6.18 -0.09
CA SER A 141 15.93 -4.92 -0.83
C SER A 141 15.19 -4.94 -2.16
N PHE A 142 14.93 -3.73 -2.65
CA PHE A 142 14.32 -3.45 -3.93
C PHE A 142 15.31 -2.69 -4.82
N SER A 143 15.45 -3.13 -6.07
CA SER A 143 16.24 -2.41 -7.08
C SER A 143 15.73 -1.00 -7.37
N LYS A 144 14.42 -0.78 -7.19
CA LYS A 144 13.77 0.52 -7.26
C LYS A 144 13.25 0.90 -5.86
N PRO A 145 13.60 2.08 -5.33
CA PRO A 145 13.19 2.45 -3.99
C PRO A 145 11.67 2.60 -3.89
N ILE A 146 11.14 2.18 -2.75
CA ILE A 146 9.77 2.47 -2.32
C ILE A 146 9.73 3.93 -1.85
N ARG A 147 8.66 4.63 -2.21
CA ARG A 147 8.42 6.04 -1.90
C ARG A 147 7.08 6.18 -1.19
N ASN A 148 7.01 7.12 -0.26
CA ASN A 148 5.79 7.47 0.45
C ASN A 148 4.80 8.20 -0.47
N PHE A 149 3.74 7.50 -0.85
CA PHE A 149 2.60 8.06 -1.57
C PHE A 149 1.34 8.04 -0.68
N SER A 150 0.17 8.33 -1.25
CA SER A 150 -1.07 8.18 -0.52
C SER A 150 -1.38 6.70 -0.25
N GLY A 151 -1.62 6.37 1.02
CA GLY A 151 -1.98 5.01 1.47
C GLY A 151 -0.76 4.11 1.60
N ALA A 152 -0.99 2.79 1.61
CA ALA A 152 0.07 1.80 1.71
C ALA A 152 1.06 1.90 0.53
N ASP A 153 2.34 1.71 0.83
CA ASP A 153 3.43 1.74 -0.14
C ASP A 153 4.02 0.37 -0.42
N PHE A 154 3.86 -0.58 0.51
CA PHE A 154 4.20 -1.98 0.30
C PHE A 154 3.25 -2.88 1.10
N ALA A 155 3.29 -4.18 0.80
CA ALA A 155 2.59 -5.20 1.56
C ALA A 155 3.49 -6.41 1.82
N VAL A 156 3.33 -7.01 3.00
CA VAL A 156 4.04 -8.23 3.42
C VAL A 156 3.08 -9.42 3.39
N PHE A 157 3.51 -10.49 2.73
CA PHE A 157 2.82 -11.76 2.61
C PHE A 157 3.53 -12.79 3.49
N GLU A 158 2.76 -13.39 4.39
CA GLU A 158 3.16 -14.35 5.41
C GLU A 158 2.17 -15.52 5.32
N ASN A 159 2.42 -16.72 5.86
CA ASN A 159 1.57 -17.89 5.56
C ASN A 159 0.32 -18.07 6.44
N GLY A 160 -0.12 -17.04 7.17
CA GLY A 160 -1.27 -17.11 8.06
C GLY A 160 -2.53 -17.69 7.40
N PHE A 161 -3.35 -18.38 8.18
CA PHE A 161 -4.56 -19.06 7.68
C PHE A 161 -5.72 -19.10 8.67
N VAL A 162 -6.93 -19.31 8.15
CA VAL A 162 -8.13 -19.44 8.99
C VAL A 162 -8.07 -20.73 9.78
N SER A 163 -8.07 -20.63 11.10
CA SER A 163 -8.07 -21.80 11.97
C SER A 163 -9.41 -22.54 11.89
N ASN A 164 -9.33 -23.83 11.56
CA ASN A 164 -10.46 -24.76 11.59
C ASN A 164 -10.60 -25.49 12.92
N TYR A 165 -9.70 -25.24 13.87
CA TYR A 165 -9.64 -25.92 15.16
C TYR A 165 -9.68 -24.91 16.30
N ASN A 166 -10.34 -25.27 17.41
CA ASN A 166 -10.29 -24.45 18.61
C ASN A 166 -9.12 -24.90 19.49
N THR A 167 -7.98 -24.26 19.27
CA THR A 167 -6.68 -24.52 19.92
C THR A 167 -6.28 -23.40 20.87
N GLY A 168 -7.09 -22.34 20.99
CA GLY A 168 -6.84 -21.18 21.84
C GLY A 168 -7.20 -19.86 21.14
N GLY A 169 -7.05 -18.76 21.88
CA GLY A 169 -7.34 -17.41 21.38
C GLY A 169 -8.79 -17.22 20.96
N THR A 170 -9.00 -16.77 19.73
CA THR A 170 -10.34 -16.51 19.15
C THR A 170 -11.08 -17.78 18.72
N GLY A 171 -10.36 -18.89 18.57
CA GLY A 171 -10.90 -20.18 18.17
C GLY A 171 -11.17 -20.31 16.67
N ILE A 172 -12.14 -21.17 16.31
CA ILE A 172 -12.48 -21.49 14.92
C ILE A 172 -12.94 -20.23 14.19
N GLY A 173 -12.37 -19.97 13.01
CA GLY A 173 -12.68 -18.80 12.19
C GLY A 173 -11.79 -17.58 12.45
N GLY A 174 -10.95 -17.61 13.49
CA GLY A 174 -9.85 -16.66 13.65
C GLY A 174 -8.67 -16.97 12.73
N VAL A 175 -7.69 -16.07 12.68
CA VAL A 175 -6.47 -16.26 11.89
C VAL A 175 -5.41 -16.90 12.78
N TRP A 176 -4.88 -18.05 12.41
CA TRP A 176 -3.60 -18.50 12.94
C TRP A 176 -2.52 -17.66 12.25
N ALA A 177 -1.82 -16.87 13.06
CA ALA A 177 -0.88 -15.86 12.60
C ALA A 177 0.42 -16.01 13.39
N GLU A 178 1.53 -15.80 12.70
CA GLU A 178 2.85 -15.60 13.26
C GLU A 178 3.31 -14.21 12.82
N LEU A 179 3.57 -13.33 13.79
CA LEU A 179 3.69 -11.89 13.57
C LEU A 179 5.15 -11.47 13.46
N ALA A 180 5.39 -10.43 12.66
CA ALA A 180 6.70 -9.79 12.58
C ALA A 180 6.61 -8.27 12.73
N TYR A 181 7.58 -7.69 13.44
CA TYR A 181 7.87 -6.25 13.34
C TYR A 181 8.34 -5.95 11.93
N VAL A 182 7.96 -4.77 11.43
CA VAL A 182 8.40 -4.26 10.14
C VAL A 182 9.21 -2.99 10.34
N GLU A 183 10.35 -2.93 9.66
CA GLU A 183 11.25 -1.78 9.66
C GLU A 183 11.68 -1.44 8.24
N VAL A 184 11.98 -0.16 7.98
CA VAL A 184 12.42 0.31 6.67
C VAL A 184 13.70 1.13 6.76
N SER A 185 14.50 1.09 5.71
CA SER A 185 15.76 1.82 5.64
C SER A 185 16.03 2.36 4.24
N SER A 186 16.65 3.54 4.18
CA SER A 186 17.21 4.11 2.94
C SER A 186 18.64 3.67 2.68
N ASN A 187 19.35 3.17 3.69
CA ASN A 187 20.80 2.90 3.61
C ASN A 187 21.20 1.46 4.00
N GLY A 188 20.23 0.61 4.34
CA GLY A 188 20.42 -0.78 4.75
C GLY A 188 21.08 -0.98 6.11
N ARG A 189 21.22 0.08 6.94
CA ARG A 189 21.89 0.04 8.25
C ARG A 189 21.02 0.63 9.36
N ASP A 190 20.42 1.79 9.11
CA ASP A 190 19.57 2.50 10.05
C ASP A 190 18.10 2.21 9.68
N PHE A 191 17.38 1.55 10.59
CA PHE A 191 16.01 1.08 10.33
C PHE A 191 15.01 1.82 11.20
N ALA A 192 13.98 2.38 10.58
CA ALA A 192 12.83 2.96 11.24
C ALA A 192 11.74 1.89 11.38
N ARG A 193 11.41 1.51 12.62
CA ARG A 193 10.38 0.51 12.91
C ARG A 193 8.99 1.15 12.88
N PHE A 194 8.05 0.49 12.23
CA PHE A 194 6.65 0.91 12.24
C PHE A 194 6.07 0.88 13.67
N PRO A 195 5.26 1.89 14.05
CA PRO A 195 4.62 1.89 15.36
C PRO A 195 3.50 0.85 15.40
N SER A 196 3.85 -0.38 15.81
CA SER A 196 2.90 -1.49 15.94
C SER A 196 1.95 -1.30 17.13
N VAL A 197 0.77 -1.90 17.04
CA VAL A 197 -0.19 -2.01 18.15
C VAL A 197 -0.74 -3.44 18.21
N SER A 198 -0.77 -4.04 19.39
CA SER A 198 -1.47 -5.29 19.66
C SER A 198 -2.41 -5.15 20.85
N LEU A 199 -3.67 -5.53 20.66
CA LEU A 199 -4.72 -5.57 21.69
C LEU A 199 -5.14 -7.01 22.03
N ILE A 200 -4.32 -7.99 21.66
CA ILE A 200 -4.56 -9.39 21.98
C ILE A 200 -4.41 -9.57 23.50
N PRO A 201 -5.43 -10.05 24.22
CA PRO A 201 -5.48 -9.89 25.67
C PRO A 201 -4.63 -10.89 26.46
N SER A 202 -4.20 -11.99 25.85
CA SER A 202 -3.48 -13.08 26.52
C SER A 202 -2.83 -14.04 25.52
N PRO A 203 -1.87 -14.88 25.94
CA PRO A 203 -1.31 -15.92 25.10
C PRO A 203 -2.38 -16.82 24.47
N VAL A 204 -2.20 -17.16 23.20
CA VAL A 204 -3.15 -18.01 22.46
C VAL A 204 -2.68 -19.47 22.37
N GLY A 205 -1.42 -19.76 22.70
CA GLY A 205 -0.80 -21.07 22.59
C GLY A 205 -0.25 -21.34 21.18
N PRO A 206 0.44 -22.47 20.96
CA PRO A 206 1.25 -22.71 19.76
C PRO A 206 0.42 -22.72 18.48
N TYR A 207 -0.83 -23.16 18.57
CA TYR A 207 -1.72 -23.25 17.42
C TYR A 207 -2.98 -22.40 17.58
N GLY A 208 -3.01 -21.48 18.56
CA GLY A 208 -4.16 -20.61 18.81
C GLY A 208 -4.33 -19.54 17.72
N SER A 209 -5.54 -19.03 17.56
CA SER A 209 -5.85 -18.01 16.55
C SER A 209 -6.08 -16.64 17.17
N VAL A 210 -5.81 -15.60 16.39
CA VAL A 210 -5.96 -14.19 16.75
C VAL A 210 -7.08 -13.52 15.96
N ASP A 211 -7.56 -12.38 16.46
CA ASP A 211 -8.44 -11.48 15.74
C ASP A 211 -7.58 -10.35 15.18
N PRO A 212 -7.38 -10.27 13.85
CA PRO A 212 -6.54 -9.24 13.26
C PRO A 212 -7.11 -7.83 13.38
N GLY A 213 -8.38 -7.68 13.78
CA GLY A 213 -8.91 -6.40 14.25
C GLY A 213 -8.13 -5.83 15.43
N ASN A 214 -7.42 -6.65 16.20
CA ASN A 214 -6.64 -6.21 17.36
C ASN A 214 -5.16 -5.94 17.05
N ILE A 215 -4.78 -5.93 15.78
CA ILE A 215 -3.37 -5.86 15.35
C ILE A 215 -3.21 -4.74 14.33
N TYR A 216 -2.17 -3.91 14.46
CA TYR A 216 -1.82 -2.87 13.49
C TYR A 216 -0.31 -2.81 13.31
N ASN A 217 0.16 -2.56 12.08
CA ASN A 217 1.59 -2.41 11.76
C ASN A 217 2.47 -3.61 12.19
N LEU A 218 1.91 -4.82 12.16
CA LEU A 218 2.62 -6.10 12.31
C LEU A 218 2.26 -6.98 11.11
N ALA A 219 3.26 -7.56 10.46
CA ALA A 219 3.02 -8.52 9.37
C ALA A 219 2.45 -9.83 9.94
N GLY A 220 1.88 -10.70 9.10
CA GLY A 220 1.34 -12.02 9.52
C GLY A 220 -0.13 -12.06 9.89
N LYS A 221 -0.78 -10.90 10.06
CA LYS A 221 -2.18 -10.83 10.51
C LYS A 221 -3.23 -11.17 9.43
N HIS A 222 -2.85 -11.31 8.17
CA HIS A 222 -3.76 -11.56 7.04
C HIS A 222 -3.50 -12.91 6.39
N VAL A 223 -4.56 -13.53 5.87
CA VAL A 223 -4.51 -14.89 5.34
C VAL A 223 -3.78 -14.95 4.00
N ASN A 224 -2.78 -15.82 3.89
CA ASN A 224 -2.09 -16.09 2.64
C ASN A 224 -1.63 -17.56 2.59
N ALA A 225 -2.63 -18.42 2.48
CA ALA A 225 -2.50 -19.87 2.36
C ALA A 225 -3.76 -20.47 1.74
N TYR A 226 -3.68 -21.71 1.27
CA TYR A 226 -4.84 -22.54 0.90
C TYR A 226 -5.76 -21.91 -0.16
N GLY A 227 -5.14 -21.26 -1.15
CA GLY A 227 -5.84 -20.60 -2.26
C GLY A 227 -6.32 -19.17 -1.95
N ASP A 228 -6.07 -18.67 -0.74
CA ASP A 228 -6.19 -17.27 -0.37
C ASP A 228 -4.81 -16.59 -0.33
N SER A 229 -4.73 -15.32 -0.74
CA SER A 229 -3.49 -14.54 -0.78
C SER A 229 -3.77 -13.06 -0.54
N TRP A 230 -3.53 -12.65 0.70
CA TRP A 230 -3.74 -11.29 1.19
C TRP A 230 -2.50 -10.79 1.94
N GLY A 231 -1.97 -9.66 1.50
CA GLY A 231 -0.82 -9.01 2.12
C GLY A 231 -1.25 -7.99 3.17
N THR A 232 -0.45 -7.89 4.24
CA THR A 232 -0.59 -6.84 5.25
C THR A 232 0.02 -5.54 4.73
N PRO A 233 -0.77 -4.45 4.59
CA PRO A 233 -0.30 -3.20 4.03
C PRO A 233 0.54 -2.39 5.04
N PHE A 234 1.47 -1.60 4.53
CA PHE A 234 2.27 -0.66 5.32
C PHE A 234 2.35 0.70 4.60
N ASP A 235 1.92 1.75 5.29
CA ASP A 235 1.93 3.15 4.83
C ASP A 235 3.13 3.89 5.45
N LEU A 236 4.11 4.29 4.64
CA LEU A 236 5.33 4.94 5.12
C LEU A 236 5.03 6.26 5.87
N GLN A 237 3.87 6.87 5.64
CA GLN A 237 3.43 8.08 6.35
C GLN A 237 3.30 7.85 7.87
N ASP A 238 3.09 6.62 8.33
CA ASP A 238 3.09 6.26 9.75
C ASP A 238 4.44 6.50 10.44
N LEU A 239 5.52 6.55 9.66
CA LEU A 239 6.89 6.81 10.13
C LEU A 239 7.28 8.28 10.09
N ALA A 240 6.41 9.20 9.63
CA ALA A 240 6.80 10.60 9.42
C ALA A 240 7.29 11.32 10.69
N ASN A 241 6.91 10.83 11.87
CA ASN A 241 7.37 11.36 13.16
C ASN A 241 8.48 10.52 13.82
N HIS A 242 8.97 9.47 13.15
CA HIS A 242 10.07 8.65 13.64
C HIS A 242 11.37 9.47 13.68
N GLU A 243 12.20 9.29 14.70
CA GLU A 243 13.40 10.12 14.91
C GLU A 243 14.35 10.10 13.71
N LEU A 244 14.59 8.91 13.13
CA LEU A 244 15.42 8.74 11.93
C LEU A 244 14.85 9.43 10.68
N VAL A 245 13.53 9.61 10.60
CA VAL A 245 12.90 10.35 9.50
C VAL A 245 13.03 11.86 9.74
N LEU A 246 12.71 12.32 10.95
CA LEU A 246 12.81 13.73 11.33
C LEU A 246 14.25 14.28 11.22
N ASN A 247 15.27 13.44 11.43
CA ASN A 247 16.66 13.83 11.30
C ASN A 247 17.26 13.59 9.89
N GLY A 248 16.48 13.02 8.95
CA GLY A 248 16.88 12.79 7.56
C GLY A 248 17.80 11.59 7.34
N THR A 249 17.95 10.68 8.31
CA THR A 249 18.71 9.42 8.15
C THR A 249 17.95 8.41 7.31
N VAL A 250 16.62 8.35 7.50
CA VAL A 250 15.69 7.57 6.68
C VAL A 250 14.85 8.55 5.87
N ASP A 251 14.99 8.48 4.56
CA ASP A 251 14.20 9.24 3.59
C ASP A 251 13.03 8.37 3.12
N LEU A 252 11.81 8.75 3.49
CA LEU A 252 10.59 8.00 3.11
C LEU A 252 10.32 8.05 1.59
N ASP A 253 10.98 8.95 0.84
CA ASP A 253 10.95 8.99 -0.62
C ASP A 253 12.03 8.12 -1.28
N ASP A 254 12.87 7.43 -0.50
CA ASP A 254 13.99 6.62 -0.98
C ASP A 254 14.24 5.39 -0.07
N ILE A 255 13.20 4.58 0.17
CA ILE A 255 13.31 3.35 0.96
C ILE A 255 13.82 2.21 0.09
N THR A 256 14.98 1.66 0.45
CA THR A 256 15.66 0.62 -0.34
C THR A 256 15.62 -0.76 0.31
N CYS A 257 15.43 -0.82 1.64
CA CYS A 257 15.35 -2.07 2.39
C CYS A 257 14.13 -2.12 3.28
N VAL A 258 13.57 -3.33 3.40
CA VAL A 258 12.58 -3.70 4.42
C VAL A 258 13.23 -4.77 5.30
N ARG A 259 13.11 -4.65 6.62
CA ARG A 259 13.47 -5.70 7.58
C ARG A 259 12.22 -6.19 8.28
N LEU A 260 12.10 -7.51 8.33
CA LEU A 260 11.12 -8.25 9.10
C LEU A 260 11.84 -8.89 10.28
N VAL A 261 11.31 -8.72 11.48
CA VAL A 261 11.86 -9.30 12.70
C VAL A 261 10.75 -10.08 13.37
N ASP A 262 10.99 -11.36 13.63
CA ASP A 262 10.06 -12.24 14.31
C ASP A 262 9.58 -11.65 15.64
N VAL A 263 8.33 -11.91 16.01
CA VAL A 263 7.79 -11.61 17.32
C VAL A 263 7.44 -12.92 18.01
N PRO A 264 8.29 -13.43 18.91
CA PRO A 264 7.92 -14.58 19.73
C PRO A 264 6.69 -14.27 20.59
N GLY A 265 5.54 -14.88 20.28
CA GLY A 265 4.21 -14.62 20.85
C GLY A 265 3.98 -14.90 22.34
N SER A 266 5.05 -14.99 23.10
CA SER A 266 5.10 -15.14 24.56
C SER A 266 4.46 -13.99 25.33
N GLY A 267 4.45 -12.78 24.76
CA GLY A 267 4.13 -11.52 25.44
C GLY A 267 5.33 -10.76 26.01
N ASP A 268 6.55 -11.29 25.89
CA ASP A 268 7.78 -10.58 26.31
C ASP A 268 8.19 -9.46 25.34
N PHE A 269 7.69 -9.53 24.11
CA PHE A 269 7.90 -8.54 23.05
C PHE A 269 6.73 -7.53 23.04
N LEU A 270 7.06 -6.25 22.95
CA LEU A 270 6.10 -5.16 23.17
C LEU A 270 5.85 -4.31 21.93
N ASP A 271 4.60 -3.89 21.76
CA ASP A 271 4.20 -2.93 20.75
C ASP A 271 4.69 -1.50 21.07
N SER A 272 4.37 -0.54 20.19
CA SER A 272 4.81 0.86 20.34
C SER A 272 4.22 1.60 21.56
N LEU A 273 3.20 1.03 22.21
CA LEU A 273 2.56 1.55 23.42
C LEU A 273 2.99 0.80 24.68
N GLY A 274 3.82 -0.22 24.55
CA GLY A 274 4.25 -1.10 25.63
C GLY A 274 3.27 -2.23 25.96
N ASN A 275 2.32 -2.55 25.07
CA ASN A 275 1.46 -3.72 25.25
C ASN A 275 2.21 -5.00 24.85
N PRO A 276 2.05 -6.11 25.58
CA PRO A 276 2.51 -7.42 25.15
C PRO A 276 1.92 -7.83 23.80
N ILE A 277 2.74 -8.42 22.94
CA ILE A 277 2.29 -9.03 21.68
C ILE A 277 2.19 -10.54 21.89
N TYR A 278 1.04 -11.11 21.54
CA TYR A 278 0.78 -12.55 21.58
C TYR A 278 0.35 -13.04 20.21
N ASP A 279 0.88 -14.18 19.79
CA ASP A 279 0.48 -14.92 18.59
C ASP A 279 0.72 -16.43 18.77
N GLY A 280 0.78 -17.21 17.69
CA GLY A 280 1.09 -18.63 17.76
C GLY A 280 2.46 -18.90 18.37
N TRP A 281 2.50 -19.35 19.63
CA TRP A 281 3.75 -19.55 20.37
C TRP A 281 3.66 -20.67 21.44
N VAL A 282 4.65 -21.54 21.63
CA VAL A 282 5.90 -21.70 20.85
C VAL A 282 5.64 -22.61 19.64
N THR A 283 5.96 -22.15 18.43
CA THR A 283 5.86 -22.97 17.21
C THR A 283 7.20 -23.64 16.86
N TRP A 284 7.16 -24.66 16.00
CA TRP A 284 8.34 -25.46 15.62
C TRP A 284 8.20 -25.97 14.19
N GLY A 285 9.33 -26.31 13.56
CA GLY A 285 9.37 -26.66 12.14
C GLY A 285 9.57 -25.40 11.30
N SER A 286 8.47 -24.80 10.83
CA SER A 286 8.43 -23.43 10.32
C SER A 286 7.92 -22.50 11.43
N GLY A 287 8.66 -22.45 12.54
CA GLY A 287 8.22 -21.65 13.68
C GLY A 287 8.50 -20.17 13.48
N GLY A 288 7.67 -19.30 14.04
CA GLY A 288 7.81 -17.86 13.91
C GLY A 288 7.38 -17.39 12.52
N ALA A 289 7.46 -16.09 12.25
CA ALA A 289 6.91 -15.53 11.02
C ALA A 289 7.48 -16.22 9.74
N ASP A 290 6.58 -16.68 8.87
CA ASP A 290 6.91 -17.43 7.66
C ASP A 290 6.72 -16.54 6.43
N ILE A 291 7.79 -15.88 5.99
CA ILE A 291 7.69 -14.83 4.97
C ILE A 291 7.63 -15.43 3.57
N GLU A 292 6.60 -15.10 2.80
CA GLU A 292 6.46 -15.55 1.41
C GLU A 292 6.96 -14.50 0.41
N ALA A 293 6.55 -13.24 0.58
CA ALA A 293 6.86 -12.17 -0.37
C ALA A 293 6.66 -10.78 0.23
N VAL A 294 7.35 -9.78 -0.34
CA VAL A 294 7.06 -8.37 -0.08
C VAL A 294 6.91 -7.63 -1.41
N GLY A 295 5.72 -7.08 -1.63
CA GLY A 295 5.34 -6.37 -2.86
C GLY A 295 5.37 -4.86 -2.66
N ALA A 296 6.07 -4.15 -3.55
CA ALA A 296 6.10 -2.69 -3.57
C ALA A 296 5.01 -2.14 -4.49
N LEU A 297 4.14 -1.27 -3.96
CA LEU A 297 3.17 -0.52 -4.77
C LEU A 297 3.54 0.96 -4.90
N GLY A 298 4.14 1.55 -3.87
CA GLY A 298 4.60 2.93 -3.81
C GLY A 298 5.93 3.11 -4.51
N GLN A 299 5.96 3.04 -5.84
CA GLN A 299 7.14 3.35 -6.63
C GLN A 299 6.76 4.29 -7.77
N SER A 300 7.68 5.15 -8.18
CA SER A 300 7.52 5.94 -9.40
C SER A 300 7.19 5.04 -10.59
N LEU A 301 6.40 5.51 -11.55
CA LEU A 301 6.07 4.76 -12.76
C LEU A 301 6.19 5.68 -13.97
N SER A 302 7.23 5.50 -14.78
CA SER A 302 7.36 6.19 -16.06
C SER A 302 6.46 5.57 -17.14
N TYR A 303 6.24 6.29 -18.24
CA TYR A 303 5.54 5.74 -19.40
C TYR A 303 6.28 4.53 -19.98
N GLU A 304 7.61 4.59 -20.05
CA GLU A 304 8.46 3.52 -20.57
C GLU A 304 8.33 2.23 -19.74
N GLU A 305 8.32 2.37 -18.41
CA GLU A 305 8.14 1.25 -17.48
C GLU A 305 6.72 0.68 -17.56
N TRP A 306 5.69 1.54 -17.59
CA TRP A 306 4.30 1.10 -17.78
C TRP A 306 4.10 0.39 -19.12
N ASN A 307 4.75 0.88 -20.18
CA ASN A 307 4.73 0.24 -21.49
C ASN A 307 5.38 -1.15 -21.41
N GLY A 308 6.38 -1.36 -20.53
CA GLY A 308 6.76 -2.69 -20.05
C GLY A 308 7.08 -3.74 -21.13
N GLY A 309 7.52 -3.30 -22.32
CA GLY A 309 7.75 -4.18 -23.46
C GLY A 309 6.48 -4.60 -24.25
N ARG A 310 5.30 -4.06 -23.93
CA ARG A 310 4.04 -4.20 -24.71
C ARG A 310 4.19 -3.72 -26.15
N GLY A 311 5.23 -2.93 -26.44
CA GLY A 311 5.52 -2.43 -27.79
C GLY A 311 4.54 -1.37 -28.25
N LEU A 312 3.85 -0.70 -27.31
CA LEU A 312 2.89 0.34 -27.62
C LEU A 312 3.62 1.59 -28.10
N SER A 313 3.25 2.05 -29.30
CA SER A 313 3.64 3.37 -29.80
C SER A 313 2.86 4.41 -29.01
N ARG A 314 3.57 5.42 -28.51
CA ARG A 314 3.03 6.45 -27.60
C ARG A 314 1.77 7.14 -28.11
N ASP A 315 1.82 7.55 -29.37
CA ASP A 315 0.80 8.39 -29.99
C ASP A 315 -0.29 7.57 -30.71
N ASP A 316 -0.18 6.25 -30.66
CA ASP A 316 -1.18 5.34 -31.24
C ASP A 316 -2.37 5.22 -30.29
N ASP A 317 -3.56 5.09 -30.87
CA ASP A 317 -4.81 4.73 -30.21
C ASP A 317 -5.07 3.25 -30.53
N SER A 318 -4.65 2.38 -29.60
CA SER A 318 -4.53 0.93 -29.86
C SER A 318 -5.88 0.19 -29.84
N ASP A 319 -6.88 0.71 -29.14
CA ASP A 319 -8.22 0.12 -29.01
C ASP A 319 -9.31 0.91 -29.78
N GLY A 320 -8.96 2.12 -30.24
CA GLY A 320 -9.76 2.95 -31.12
C GLY A 320 -10.85 3.73 -30.40
N ASP A 321 -10.64 4.08 -29.13
CA ASP A 321 -11.60 4.84 -28.32
C ASP A 321 -11.35 6.36 -28.32
N GLY A 322 -10.26 6.79 -28.96
CA GLY A 322 -9.87 8.19 -29.12
C GLY A 322 -8.77 8.65 -28.16
N TRP A 323 -8.21 7.76 -27.34
CA TRP A 323 -7.10 8.06 -26.44
C TRP A 323 -5.79 7.43 -26.93
N THR A 324 -4.71 8.21 -26.91
CA THR A 324 -3.38 7.69 -27.22
C THR A 324 -2.86 6.83 -26.07
N ASN A 325 -1.98 5.87 -26.34
CA ASN A 325 -1.35 5.04 -25.30
C ASN A 325 -0.68 5.86 -24.16
N PHE A 326 -0.17 7.06 -24.43
CA PHE A 326 0.31 7.96 -23.37
C PHE A 326 -0.80 8.52 -22.48
N ALA A 327 -1.97 8.78 -23.08
CA ALA A 327 -3.14 9.19 -22.32
C ALA A 327 -3.73 8.02 -21.52
N GLU A 328 -3.67 6.80 -22.06
CA GLU A 328 -4.04 5.58 -21.35
C GLU A 328 -3.24 5.42 -20.06
N TYR A 329 -1.91 5.51 -20.17
CA TYR A 329 -0.99 5.56 -19.04
C TYR A 329 -1.35 6.68 -18.05
N ALA A 330 -1.55 7.90 -18.53
CA ALA A 330 -1.79 9.06 -17.68
C ALA A 330 -3.13 8.96 -16.92
N LEU A 331 -4.16 8.38 -17.53
CA LEU A 331 -5.53 8.36 -17.03
C LEU A 331 -5.94 7.03 -16.41
N ARG A 332 -5.00 6.08 -16.29
CA ARG A 332 -5.22 4.73 -15.72
C ARG A 332 -6.25 3.92 -16.50
N LEU A 333 -6.16 3.99 -17.81
CA LEU A 333 -7.01 3.25 -18.73
C LEU A 333 -6.25 2.03 -19.27
N ASP A 334 -7.00 1.08 -19.85
CA ASP A 334 -6.42 -0.10 -20.49
C ASP A 334 -6.26 0.16 -22.00
N PRO A 335 -5.02 0.21 -22.53
CA PRO A 335 -4.76 0.50 -23.94
C PRO A 335 -5.32 -0.54 -24.92
N LEU A 336 -5.91 -1.63 -24.42
CA LEU A 336 -6.56 -2.68 -25.19
C LEU A 336 -8.08 -2.75 -24.97
N ALA A 337 -8.65 -1.87 -24.15
CA ALA A 337 -10.08 -1.84 -23.83
C ALA A 337 -10.66 -0.44 -23.94
N ARG A 338 -11.87 -0.35 -24.49
CA ARG A 338 -12.57 0.92 -24.76
C ARG A 338 -13.19 1.53 -23.51
N ASP A 339 -12.36 1.94 -22.56
CA ASP A 339 -12.75 2.41 -21.23
C ASP A 339 -12.51 3.92 -21.00
N GLY A 340 -11.99 4.65 -21.99
CA GLY A 340 -11.74 6.09 -21.87
C GLY A 340 -12.98 7.00 -21.93
N TYR A 341 -14.17 6.48 -22.19
CA TYR A 341 -15.40 7.27 -22.30
C TYR A 341 -15.83 7.89 -20.95
N GLY A 342 -15.92 9.22 -20.91
CA GLY A 342 -16.44 9.94 -19.73
C GLY A 342 -15.46 10.04 -18.55
N ILE A 343 -14.22 9.59 -18.75
CA ILE A 343 -13.20 9.58 -17.71
C ILE A 343 -12.79 10.99 -17.27
N THR A 344 -12.78 11.94 -18.21
CA THR A 344 -12.68 13.38 -17.94
C THR A 344 -14.04 14.03 -18.10
N ARG A 345 -14.50 14.77 -17.08
CA ARG A 345 -15.87 15.30 -17.04
C ARG A 345 -16.01 16.56 -16.22
N LEU A 346 -17.11 17.28 -16.43
CA LEU A 346 -17.63 18.25 -15.47
C LEU A 346 -18.69 17.57 -14.61
N GLU A 347 -18.53 17.62 -13.29
CA GLU A 347 -19.48 17.08 -12.33
C GLU A 347 -20.09 18.21 -11.50
N ARG A 348 -21.38 18.09 -11.17
CA ARG A 348 -22.08 19.06 -10.31
C ARG A 348 -22.52 18.36 -9.03
N ASP A 349 -22.06 18.88 -7.90
CA ASP A 349 -22.45 18.39 -6.57
C ASP A 349 -23.85 18.89 -6.19
N SER A 350 -24.43 18.27 -5.16
CA SER A 350 -25.75 18.64 -4.61
C SER A 350 -25.80 20.07 -4.05
N ASP A 351 -24.67 20.62 -3.60
CA ASP A 351 -24.53 22.00 -3.16
C ASP A 351 -24.47 23.01 -4.33
N GLY A 352 -24.51 22.52 -5.56
CA GLY A 352 -24.46 23.30 -6.80
C GLY A 352 -23.04 23.65 -7.26
N SER A 353 -22.00 23.26 -6.51
CA SER A 353 -20.61 23.41 -6.96
C SER A 353 -20.34 22.53 -8.18
N VAL A 354 -19.42 22.98 -9.03
CA VAL A 354 -19.05 22.30 -10.26
C VAL A 354 -17.56 22.00 -10.21
N HIS A 355 -17.18 20.79 -10.60
CA HIS A 355 -15.80 20.31 -10.60
C HIS A 355 -15.40 19.84 -11.99
N PHE A 356 -14.16 20.13 -12.36
CA PHE A 356 -13.48 19.42 -13.44
C PHE A 356 -12.83 18.17 -12.84
N VAL A 357 -13.18 17.00 -13.35
CA VAL A 357 -12.83 15.71 -12.76
C VAL A 357 -12.04 14.87 -13.75
N PHE A 358 -10.94 14.28 -13.28
CA PHE A 358 -10.12 13.34 -14.06
C PHE A 358 -9.38 12.35 -13.13
N PRO A 359 -9.09 11.13 -13.58
CA PRO A 359 -8.31 10.15 -12.84
C PRO A 359 -6.81 10.48 -12.89
N ARG A 360 -6.08 9.98 -11.89
CA ARG A 360 -4.62 10.02 -11.86
C ARG A 360 -4.08 8.83 -11.07
N ASP A 361 -2.95 8.28 -11.51
CA ASP A 361 -2.07 7.50 -10.65
C ASP A 361 -1.01 8.44 -10.08
N GLU A 362 -0.93 8.54 -8.76
CA GLU A 362 0.04 9.42 -8.08
C GLU A 362 1.49 9.03 -8.40
N ARG A 363 1.71 7.77 -8.76
CA ARG A 363 3.01 7.21 -9.10
C ARG A 363 3.53 7.66 -10.46
N ASN A 364 2.65 8.12 -11.35
CA ASN A 364 3.02 8.46 -12.71
C ASN A 364 4.00 9.63 -12.75
N THR A 365 5.20 9.40 -13.28
CA THR A 365 6.27 10.40 -13.31
C THR A 365 6.48 11.09 -14.65
N SER A 366 5.98 10.52 -15.75
CA SER A 366 6.25 11.02 -17.12
C SER A 366 5.17 11.97 -17.66
N VAL A 367 4.23 12.41 -16.81
CA VAL A 367 3.11 13.25 -17.24
C VAL A 367 2.82 14.42 -16.29
N ALA A 368 2.51 15.57 -16.88
CA ALA A 368 1.83 16.68 -16.24
C ALA A 368 0.40 16.81 -16.79
N TYR A 369 -0.55 17.06 -15.89
CA TYR A 369 -1.97 17.23 -16.17
C TYR A 369 -2.30 18.71 -16.18
N ILE A 370 -2.66 19.24 -17.35
CA ILE A 370 -2.86 20.68 -17.54
C ILE A 370 -4.31 20.92 -17.92
N ILE A 371 -5.07 21.54 -17.03
CA ILE A 371 -6.43 21.97 -17.34
C ILE A 371 -6.32 23.31 -18.03
N GLU A 372 -6.82 23.38 -19.26
CA GLU A 372 -6.89 24.61 -20.02
C GLU A 372 -8.33 25.07 -20.13
N SER A 373 -8.53 26.39 -20.10
CA SER A 373 -9.84 27.01 -20.25
C SER A 373 -9.91 27.96 -21.43
N ARG A 374 -11.12 28.13 -21.96
CA ARG A 374 -11.42 29.08 -23.04
C ARG A 374 -12.87 29.56 -22.94
N THR A 375 -13.16 30.79 -23.38
CA THR A 375 -14.51 31.38 -23.28
C THR A 375 -15.33 31.36 -24.57
N ASP A 376 -14.72 31.02 -25.70
CA ASP A 376 -15.38 30.99 -27.01
C ASP A 376 -14.71 29.95 -27.92
N LEU A 377 -15.47 28.95 -28.36
CA LEU A 377 -15.01 27.93 -29.32
C LEU A 377 -15.20 28.34 -30.78
N SER A 378 -15.99 29.37 -31.07
CA SER A 378 -16.37 29.77 -32.43
C SER A 378 -15.27 30.55 -33.16
N GLN A 379 -14.32 31.13 -32.43
CA GLN A 379 -13.18 31.83 -33.00
C GLN A 379 -11.91 31.00 -32.92
N ALA A 380 -10.93 31.28 -33.78
CA ALA A 380 -9.56 30.81 -33.53
C ALA A 380 -8.99 31.60 -32.35
N GLY A 381 -8.51 30.91 -31.33
CA GLY A 381 -7.94 31.55 -30.14
C GLY A 381 -7.24 30.53 -29.27
N THR A 382 -6.38 31.04 -28.38
CA THR A 382 -5.51 30.22 -27.56
C THR A 382 -6.25 29.66 -26.35
N TRP A 383 -6.07 28.36 -26.12
CA TRP A 383 -6.35 27.76 -24.82
C TRP A 383 -5.38 28.34 -23.79
N VAL A 384 -5.88 28.64 -22.60
CA VAL A 384 -5.08 29.22 -21.50
C VAL A 384 -5.02 28.21 -20.36
N GLU A 385 -3.82 27.91 -19.89
CA GLU A 385 -3.60 27.08 -18.71
C GLU A 385 -4.29 27.70 -17.48
N ALA A 386 -5.16 26.92 -16.85
CA ALA A 386 -5.94 27.31 -15.67
C ALA A 386 -5.55 26.49 -14.43
N ALA A 387 -5.00 25.29 -14.61
CA ALA A 387 -4.37 24.53 -13.53
C ALA A 387 -3.32 23.56 -14.10
N ARG A 388 -2.29 23.26 -13.31
CA ARG A 388 -1.28 22.26 -13.63
C ARG A 388 -1.00 21.37 -12.42
N PHE A 389 -1.05 20.07 -12.66
CA PHE A 389 -0.65 19.04 -11.71
C PHE A 389 0.56 18.32 -12.28
N GLY A 390 1.69 18.43 -11.59
CA GLY A 390 2.91 17.69 -11.94
C GLY A 390 2.87 16.27 -11.35
N PRO A 391 3.90 15.46 -11.60
CA PRO A 391 3.96 14.08 -11.14
C PRO A 391 3.98 13.93 -9.62
N TYR A 392 4.39 14.97 -8.88
CA TYR A 392 4.48 14.90 -7.41
C TYR A 392 3.51 15.82 -6.67
N LEU A 393 3.07 16.97 -7.22
CA LEU A 393 2.05 17.85 -6.61
C LEU A 393 1.39 18.79 -7.64
N ALA A 394 0.28 19.43 -7.24
CA ALA A 394 -0.25 20.60 -7.96
C ALA A 394 0.77 21.75 -7.96
N THR A 395 1.12 22.25 -9.14
CA THR A 395 2.17 23.28 -9.29
C THR A 395 1.61 24.68 -9.53
N SER A 396 0.39 24.80 -10.08
CA SER A 396 -0.30 26.09 -10.18
C SER A 396 -1.81 25.93 -10.37
N ILE A 397 -2.58 26.90 -9.85
CA ILE A 397 -4.02 27.04 -10.06
C ILE A 397 -4.34 28.51 -10.26
N ASP A 398 -5.05 28.83 -11.34
CA ASP A 398 -5.63 30.15 -11.58
C ASP A 398 -6.88 30.33 -10.70
N SER A 399 -6.76 31.18 -9.68
CA SER A 399 -7.84 31.45 -8.72
C SER A 399 -9.07 32.13 -9.35
N ASP A 400 -8.93 32.74 -10.54
CA ASP A 400 -10.05 33.33 -11.26
C ASP A 400 -10.91 32.26 -11.97
N VAL A 401 -10.35 31.06 -12.17
CA VAL A 401 -11.02 29.94 -12.82
C VAL A 401 -11.41 28.84 -11.82
N PHE A 402 -10.54 28.52 -10.87
CA PHE A 402 -10.72 27.45 -9.90
C PHE A 402 -10.53 27.95 -8.47
N ALA A 403 -11.37 27.50 -7.55
CA ALA A 403 -11.32 27.91 -6.14
C ALA A 403 -10.45 27.01 -5.27
N ALA A 404 -10.43 25.71 -5.58
CA ALA A 404 -9.72 24.68 -4.82
C ALA A 404 -9.62 23.38 -5.65
N TYR A 405 -8.84 22.42 -5.17
CA TYR A 405 -8.87 21.05 -5.65
C TYR A 405 -8.90 20.09 -4.47
N ALA A 406 -9.34 18.87 -4.74
CA ALA A 406 -9.27 17.74 -3.82
C ALA A 406 -8.91 16.48 -4.61
N THR A 407 -8.28 15.53 -3.93
CA THR A 407 -8.06 14.18 -4.43
C THR A 407 -8.75 13.19 -3.50
N ALA A 408 -9.23 12.09 -4.06
CA ALA A 408 -9.77 10.97 -3.29
C ALA A 408 -9.28 9.67 -3.92
N SER A 409 -8.90 8.69 -3.10
CA SER A 409 -8.66 7.34 -3.60
C SER A 409 -9.95 6.79 -4.22
N VAL A 410 -9.81 6.14 -5.36
CA VAL A 410 -10.86 5.35 -6.00
C VAL A 410 -10.49 3.87 -6.10
N ALA A 411 -9.41 3.46 -5.42
CA ALA A 411 -9.07 2.06 -5.32
C ALA A 411 -10.20 1.30 -4.62
N ARG A 412 -10.36 0.04 -5.00
CA ARG A 412 -11.32 -0.85 -4.34
C ARG A 412 -10.87 -1.19 -2.92
N GLN A 413 -9.57 -1.36 -2.72
CA GLN A 413 -8.95 -1.54 -1.41
C GLN A 413 -8.70 -0.18 -0.77
N ALA A 414 -9.21 0.03 0.44
CA ALA A 414 -9.08 1.31 1.15
C ALA A 414 -7.62 1.68 1.47
N SER A 415 -6.75 0.69 1.69
CA SER A 415 -5.32 0.89 1.93
C SER A 415 -4.57 1.38 0.69
N ILE A 416 -5.11 1.23 -0.53
CA ILE A 416 -4.45 1.70 -1.75
C ILE A 416 -4.88 3.15 -1.99
N GLY A 417 -3.99 4.12 -1.81
CA GLY A 417 -4.30 5.55 -2.01
C GLY A 417 -3.78 6.14 -3.33
N VAL A 418 -2.79 5.51 -3.96
CA VAL A 418 -2.12 6.00 -5.20
C VAL A 418 -3.06 6.17 -6.39
N LEU A 419 -4.18 5.44 -6.40
CA LEU A 419 -5.18 5.46 -7.45
C LEU A 419 -6.24 6.53 -7.17
N GLN A 420 -6.11 7.73 -7.76
CA GLN A 420 -6.88 8.91 -7.37
C GLN A 420 -7.91 9.36 -8.42
N GLU A 421 -8.99 9.98 -7.95
CA GLU A 421 -9.81 10.94 -8.70
C GLU A 421 -9.45 12.36 -8.25
N VAL A 422 -9.06 13.21 -9.20
CA VAL A 422 -8.78 14.63 -8.97
C VAL A 422 -10.05 15.43 -9.29
N ARG A 423 -10.53 16.22 -8.32
CA ARG A 423 -11.69 17.11 -8.46
C ARG A 423 -11.23 18.55 -8.29
N VAL A 424 -11.31 19.34 -9.35
CA VAL A 424 -10.92 20.77 -9.33
C VAL A 424 -12.17 21.63 -9.34
N LYS A 425 -12.46 22.28 -8.21
CA LYS A 425 -13.67 23.08 -8.00
C LYS A 425 -13.57 24.39 -8.77
N LEU A 426 -14.54 24.64 -9.64
CA LEU A 426 -14.65 25.91 -10.36
C LEU A 426 -14.90 27.06 -9.36
N ALA A 427 -14.30 28.22 -9.62
CA ALA A 427 -14.65 29.46 -8.94
C ALA A 427 -16.14 29.77 -9.15
N SER A 428 -16.77 30.46 -8.19
CA SER A 428 -18.23 30.64 -8.13
C SER A 428 -18.87 30.84 -9.51
N ALA A 429 -19.97 30.12 -9.79
CA ALA A 429 -20.72 30.28 -11.04
C ALA A 429 -21.21 31.73 -11.27
N SER A 430 -21.34 32.54 -10.21
CA SER A 430 -21.64 33.98 -10.31
C SER A 430 -20.46 34.83 -10.80
N VAL A 431 -19.23 34.32 -10.70
CA VAL A 431 -17.98 34.94 -11.20
C VAL A 431 -17.72 34.55 -12.66
N LEU A 432 -18.22 33.40 -13.10
CA LEU A 432 -18.18 32.95 -14.50
C LEU A 432 -19.26 33.65 -15.34
N SER A 433 -19.06 34.92 -15.67
CA SER A 433 -20.01 35.75 -16.45
C SER A 433 -20.14 35.35 -17.92
N THR A 434 -19.35 34.38 -18.39
CA THR A 434 -19.31 33.91 -19.78
C THR A 434 -19.24 32.39 -19.83
N PRO A 435 -19.83 31.74 -20.85
CA PRO A 435 -19.58 30.32 -21.13
C PRO A 435 -18.09 30.02 -21.09
N ARG A 436 -17.72 28.91 -20.47
CA ARG A 436 -16.33 28.48 -20.37
C ARG A 436 -16.24 27.01 -20.75
N TYR A 437 -15.24 26.71 -21.55
CA TYR A 437 -14.91 25.40 -22.06
C TYR A 437 -13.59 24.97 -21.45
N PHE A 438 -13.47 23.68 -21.17
CA PHE A 438 -12.30 23.10 -20.54
C PHE A 438 -11.79 21.94 -21.38
N ARG A 439 -10.48 21.72 -21.37
CA ARG A 439 -9.87 20.48 -21.83
C ARG A 439 -8.75 20.10 -20.89
N LEU A 440 -8.49 18.79 -20.81
CA LEU A 440 -7.28 18.28 -20.19
C LEU A 440 -6.23 18.10 -21.29
N ARG A 441 -5.09 18.77 -21.13
CA ARG A 441 -3.90 18.53 -21.93
C ARG A 441 -2.91 17.75 -21.10
N LEU A 442 -2.44 16.64 -21.65
CA LEU A 442 -1.37 15.84 -21.07
C LEU A 442 -0.06 16.29 -21.70
N GLU A 443 0.92 16.61 -20.86
CA GLU A 443 2.24 17.05 -21.29
C GLU A 443 3.28 16.08 -20.76
N GLU A 444 4.18 15.63 -21.63
CA GLU A 444 5.32 14.82 -21.21
C GLU A 444 6.25 15.64 -20.31
N VAL A 445 6.72 15.00 -19.24
CA VAL A 445 7.82 15.51 -18.43
C VAL A 445 8.92 14.47 -18.39
N TYR A 446 10.17 14.96 -18.41
CA TYR A 446 11.39 14.16 -18.42
C TYR A 446 12.14 14.30 -17.10
#